data_AF-X6MUQ6-F1
#
_entry.id   AF-X6MUQ6-F1
#
_cell.length_a   1.000
_cell.length_b   1.000
_cell.length_c   1.000
_cell.angle_alpha   90.00
_cell.angle_beta   90.00
_cell.angle_gamma   90.00
#
_symmetry.space_group_name_H-M   'P 1'
#
loop_
_entity.id
_entity.type
_entity.pdbx_description
1 polymer ?
#
loop_
_entity_poly.entity_id
_entity_poly.type
_entity_poly.pdbx_seq_one_letter_code
_entity_poly.pdbx_strand_id
1 'polypeptide(L)'
;MLSNGKREDYEVAFDYEHRTIMLFDKNKLKIKLLQIGNPNKLSLEFNVSIQWYNHIDINQTHAKWACLILNHTWHFYTLNIDDRDDLSNFISVNKAKTYKYLYQLSIIKYKLSIIYRDKIIHKEPLNPYSITFKQGIQHFKDKLQIRDHFMFGADELILFECEFDKCKPAISPKMNDLDVLLHDIYKHLPHYPIIQVHWEINGWFMVPYKRTTGIEKNYLPKNIPFQDIIISSNQETKFNPLPYECDLHKLKIIQDTVNTKLTRNNELQKLLHE
;
A
#
# COMPACT_ATOMS: atom_id res chain seq x y z
N MET A 1 13.26 8.25 11.11
CA MET A 1 14.31 7.28 10.69
C MET A 1 14.95 6.66 11.92
N LEU A 2 15.32 5.37 11.89
CA LEU A 2 16.16 4.78 12.93
C LEU A 2 17.63 5.06 12.61
N SER A 3 18.32 5.79 13.49
CA SER A 3 19.76 6.05 13.42
C SER A 3 20.38 5.66 14.76
N ASN A 4 21.35 4.75 14.76
CA ASN A 4 22.02 4.27 15.99
C ASN A 4 21.04 3.76 17.07
N GLY A 5 19.98 3.07 16.65
CA GLY A 5 18.95 2.54 17.55
C GLY A 5 17.97 3.58 18.12
N LYS A 6 18.12 4.87 17.78
CA LYS A 6 17.20 5.95 18.19
C LYS A 6 16.33 6.37 17.02
N ARG A 7 15.06 6.66 17.31
CA ARG A 7 14.13 7.28 16.34
C ARG A 7 14.39 8.78 16.33
N GLU A 8 14.56 9.31 15.12
CA GLU A 8 14.73 10.74 14.87
C GLU A 8 13.80 11.15 13.72
N ASP A 9 13.17 12.30 13.86
CA ASP A 9 12.26 12.87 12.87
C ASP A 9 13.03 13.75 11.89
N TYR A 10 12.68 13.63 10.61
CA TYR A 10 13.35 14.32 9.52
C TYR A 10 12.33 14.80 8.50
N GLU A 11 12.57 15.99 7.96
CA GLU A 11 12.05 16.33 6.64
C GLU A 11 12.94 15.73 5.57
N VAL A 12 12.33 15.28 4.48
CA VAL A 12 12.98 14.50 3.43
C VAL A 12 12.90 15.24 2.11
N ALA A 13 14.04 15.45 1.46
CA ALA A 13 14.12 15.94 0.09
C ALA A 13 14.98 14.99 -0.77
N PHE A 14 14.70 14.94 -2.07
CA PHE A 14 15.38 14.04 -3.00
C PHE A 14 16.19 14.83 -4.02
N ASP A 15 17.48 14.56 -4.05
CA ASP A 15 18.37 14.99 -5.10
C ASP A 15 18.49 13.86 -6.13
N TYR A 16 17.71 13.95 -7.21
CA TYR A 16 17.72 12.94 -8.26
C TYR A 16 18.97 13.01 -9.15
N GLU A 17 19.62 14.17 -9.22
CA GLU A 17 20.85 14.32 -10.00
C GLU A 17 22.00 13.57 -9.35
N HIS A 18 22.11 13.71 -8.02
CA HIS A 18 23.19 13.07 -7.24
C HIS A 18 22.75 11.75 -6.57
N ARG A 19 21.49 11.35 -6.73
CA ARG A 19 20.90 10.11 -6.18
C ARG A 19 20.99 10.04 -4.66
N THR A 20 20.64 11.15 -4.02
CA THR A 20 20.83 11.35 -2.58
C THR A 20 19.54 11.76 -1.92
N ILE A 21 19.27 11.21 -0.73
CA ILE A 21 18.22 11.71 0.16
C ILE A 21 18.87 12.74 1.08
N MET A 22 18.32 13.95 1.09
CA MET A 22 18.63 14.96 2.08
C MET A 22 17.64 14.84 3.24
N LEU A 23 18.17 14.64 4.44
CA LEU A 23 17.41 14.52 5.68
C LEU A 23 17.68 15.75 6.54
N PHE A 24 16.66 16.57 6.75
CA PHE A 24 16.76 17.77 7.57
C PHE A 24 16.21 17.51 8.98
N ASP A 25 17.09 17.56 9.97
CA ASP A 25 16.74 17.51 11.40
C ASP A 25 16.39 18.93 11.85
N LYS A 26 15.10 19.23 12.00
CA LYS A 26 14.62 20.54 12.44
C LYS A 26 15.14 20.93 13.83
N ASN A 27 15.27 19.97 14.73
CA ASN A 27 15.66 20.24 16.12
C ASN A 27 17.13 20.64 16.22
N LYS A 28 17.97 20.03 15.37
CA LYS A 28 19.42 20.32 15.34
C LYS A 28 19.82 21.31 14.24
N LEU A 29 18.90 21.68 13.36
CA LEU A 29 19.15 22.45 12.13
C LEU A 29 20.31 21.87 11.31
N LYS A 30 20.34 20.53 11.17
CA LYS A 30 21.41 19.80 10.47
C LYS A 30 20.83 19.00 9.32
N ILE A 31 21.59 18.97 8.22
CA ILE A 31 21.30 18.13 7.06
C ILE A 31 22.20 16.90 7.12
N LYS A 32 21.61 15.72 6.91
CA LYS A 32 22.32 14.46 6.63
C LYS A 32 22.04 14.04 5.19
N LEU A 33 23.04 13.48 4.54
CA LEU A 33 22.94 12.98 3.17
C LEU A 33 22.99 11.45 3.19
N LEU A 34 22.04 10.80 2.52
CA LEU A 34 22.04 9.36 2.31
C LEU A 34 22.19 9.04 0.83
N GLN A 35 23.29 8.39 0.46
CA GLN A 35 23.63 8.07 -0.93
C GLN A 35 22.92 6.79 -1.37
N ILE A 36 21.80 6.89 -2.09
CA ILE A 36 20.96 5.72 -2.43
C ILE A 36 21.58 4.86 -3.53
N GLY A 37 22.27 5.51 -4.47
CA GLY A 37 22.89 4.88 -5.64
C GLY A 37 24.21 5.54 -5.99
N ASN A 38 24.81 5.10 -7.08
CA ASN A 38 26.05 5.64 -7.62
C ASN A 38 25.78 7.04 -8.20
N PRO A 39 26.53 8.06 -7.74
CA PRO A 39 26.41 9.42 -8.28
C PRO A 39 26.88 9.50 -9.74
N ASN A 40 27.58 8.49 -10.26
CA ASN A 40 28.03 8.47 -11.65
C ASN A 40 26.89 8.12 -12.62
N LYS A 41 26.54 9.07 -13.50
CA LYS A 41 25.42 9.02 -14.46
C LYS A 41 25.40 7.80 -15.42
N LEU A 42 26.46 6.97 -15.45
CA LEU A 42 26.67 5.90 -16.42
C LEU A 42 26.43 4.47 -15.91
N SER A 43 26.34 4.23 -14.60
CA SER A 43 26.09 2.87 -14.11
C SER A 43 24.63 2.48 -14.30
N LEU A 44 24.42 1.31 -14.88
CA LEU A 44 23.14 0.61 -14.88
C LEU A 44 22.81 0.21 -13.44
N GLU A 45 22.13 1.11 -12.74
CA GLU A 45 21.79 0.89 -11.33
C GLU A 45 20.48 0.16 -11.20
N PHE A 46 20.58 -1.15 -11.34
CA PHE A 46 19.71 -2.06 -10.62
C PHE A 46 20.32 -2.22 -9.23
N ASN A 47 19.52 -2.35 -8.16
CA ASN A 47 19.92 -2.69 -6.77
C ASN A 47 19.59 -1.65 -5.68
N VAL A 48 18.64 -0.74 -5.91
CA VAL A 48 18.01 -0.09 -4.74
C VAL A 48 17.07 -1.10 -4.10
N SER A 49 17.43 -1.58 -2.91
CA SER A 49 16.65 -2.58 -2.19
C SER A 49 15.62 -1.88 -1.32
N ILE A 50 14.33 -2.10 -1.60
CA ILE A 50 13.23 -1.50 -0.87
C ILE A 50 12.36 -2.60 -0.27
N GLN A 51 12.44 -2.77 1.04
CA GLN A 51 11.63 -3.76 1.75
C GLN A 51 10.56 -3.06 2.58
N TRP A 52 9.33 -3.56 2.53
CA TRP A 52 8.25 -3.07 3.38
C TRP A 52 8.10 -3.99 4.58
N TYR A 53 7.71 -3.41 5.71
CA TYR A 53 7.24 -4.17 6.86
C TYR A 53 6.29 -3.31 7.67
N ASN A 54 5.55 -3.94 8.57
CA ASN A 54 4.68 -3.24 9.50
C ASN A 54 5.25 -3.41 10.90
N HIS A 55 5.41 -2.32 11.63
CA HIS A 55 5.77 -2.37 13.04
C HIS A 55 4.55 -2.02 13.87
N ILE A 56 4.08 -2.99 14.65
CA ILE A 56 2.94 -2.83 15.55
C ILE A 56 3.48 -2.92 16.97
N ASP A 57 3.37 -1.82 17.69
CA ASP A 57 3.73 -1.76 19.10
C ASP A 57 2.44 -1.73 19.92
N ILE A 58 1.93 -2.93 20.20
CA ILE A 58 0.68 -3.12 20.94
C ILE A 58 0.86 -2.81 22.43
N ASN A 59 2.07 -2.96 22.97
CA ASN A 59 2.29 -3.00 24.41
C ASN A 59 2.67 -1.64 25.00
N GLN A 60 3.37 -0.79 24.24
CA GLN A 60 3.83 0.49 24.78
C GLN A 60 3.05 1.67 24.23
N THR A 61 2.88 1.75 22.90
CA THR A 61 2.32 2.95 22.26
C THR A 61 0.94 2.73 21.64
N HIS A 62 0.48 1.49 21.55
CA HIS A 62 -0.69 1.09 20.75
C HIS A 62 -0.64 1.62 19.31
N ALA A 63 0.57 1.86 18.79
CA ALA A 63 0.78 2.50 17.51
C ALA A 63 1.15 1.48 16.44
N LYS A 64 0.72 1.78 15.21
CA LYS A 64 1.00 0.99 14.02
C LYS A 64 1.73 1.86 13.01
N TRP A 65 2.89 1.40 12.57
CA TRP A 65 3.78 2.14 11.69
C TRP A 65 3.98 1.40 10.37
N ALA A 66 3.78 2.12 9.27
CA ALA A 66 4.11 1.62 7.95
C ALA A 66 5.60 1.87 7.74
N CYS A 67 6.38 0.80 7.60
CA CYS A 67 7.83 0.90 7.62
C CYS A 67 8.46 0.46 6.31
N LEU A 68 9.62 1.04 6.03
CA LEU A 68 10.42 0.75 4.85
C LEU A 68 11.90 0.62 5.25
N ILE A 69 12.57 -0.42 4.74
CA ILE A 69 14.01 -0.59 4.83
C ILE A 69 14.60 -0.30 3.46
N LEU A 70 15.50 0.67 3.41
CA LEU A 70 16.25 1.04 2.21
C LEU A 70 17.68 0.49 2.29
N ASN A 71 18.11 -0.19 1.24
CA ASN A 71 19.44 -0.78 1.08
C ASN A 71 19.87 -1.62 2.31
N HIS A 72 18.91 -2.35 2.88
CA HIS A 72 19.08 -3.20 4.08
C HIS A 72 19.59 -2.48 5.34
N THR A 73 19.69 -1.15 5.32
CA THR A 73 20.42 -0.39 6.35
C THR A 73 19.57 0.71 6.96
N TRP A 74 18.78 1.41 6.15
CA TRP A 74 18.07 2.60 6.62
C TRP A 74 16.60 2.31 6.85
N HIS A 75 16.18 2.44 8.10
CA HIS A 75 14.81 2.17 8.51
C HIS A 75 14.00 3.46 8.59
N PHE A 76 12.97 3.54 7.77
CA PHE A 76 11.98 4.61 7.76
C PHE A 76 10.70 4.13 8.41
N TYR A 77 10.10 5.01 9.20
CA TYR A 77 8.81 4.83 9.86
C TYR A 77 7.92 5.95 9.37
N THR A 78 6.76 5.60 8.83
CA THR A 78 5.73 6.56 8.43
C THR A 78 4.45 6.29 9.20
N LEU A 79 3.65 7.35 9.39
CA LEU A 79 2.42 7.30 10.16
C LEU A 79 1.31 6.54 9.42
N ASN A 80 1.26 6.68 8.10
CA ASN A 80 0.27 6.04 7.25
C ASN A 80 0.94 5.29 6.08
N ILE A 81 0.14 4.50 5.37
CA ILE A 81 0.59 3.72 4.21
C ILE A 81 0.93 4.60 3.01
N ASP A 82 0.23 5.72 2.82
CA ASP A 82 0.39 6.56 1.65
C ASP A 82 1.77 7.21 1.66
N ASP A 83 2.21 7.70 2.83
CA ASP A 83 3.57 8.21 3.06
C ASP A 83 4.65 7.16 2.75
N ARG A 84 4.44 5.89 3.14
CA ARG A 84 5.39 4.81 2.86
C ARG A 84 5.44 4.52 1.36
N ASP A 85 4.26 4.43 0.76
CA ASP A 85 4.11 4.06 -0.64
C ASP A 85 4.66 5.18 -1.55
N ASP A 86 4.45 6.45 -1.20
CA ASP A 86 5.03 7.63 -1.85
C ASP A 86 6.55 7.66 -1.70
N LEU A 87 7.06 7.45 -0.48
CA LEU A 87 8.50 7.34 -0.22
C LEU A 87 9.14 6.25 -1.08
N SER A 88 8.54 5.05 -1.08
CA SER A 88 8.97 3.91 -1.91
C SER A 88 8.98 4.28 -3.40
N ASN A 89 7.92 4.94 -3.88
CA ASN A 89 7.78 5.35 -5.26
C ASN A 89 8.82 6.40 -5.68
N PHE A 90 9.14 7.36 -4.81
CA PHE A 90 10.16 8.38 -5.09
C PHE A 90 11.55 7.76 -5.20
N ILE A 91 11.88 6.82 -4.30
CA ILE A 91 13.17 6.13 -4.29
C ILE A 91 13.34 5.23 -5.53
N SER A 92 12.25 4.61 -5.98
CA SER A 92 12.25 3.66 -7.10
C SER A 92 12.52 4.30 -8.48
N VAL A 93 12.32 5.61 -8.62
CA VAL A 93 12.36 6.29 -9.93
C VAL A 93 13.58 7.19 -10.05
N ASN A 94 14.23 7.15 -11.22
CA ASN A 94 15.11 8.22 -11.63
C ASN A 94 14.31 9.37 -12.26
N LYS A 95 13.84 10.31 -11.43
CA LYS A 95 13.01 11.44 -11.88
C LYS A 95 13.77 12.39 -12.83
N ALA A 96 15.11 12.35 -12.83
CA ALA A 96 15.95 13.21 -13.67
C ALA A 96 15.83 12.92 -15.19
N LYS A 97 15.32 11.74 -15.59
CA LYS A 97 15.02 11.43 -17.00
C LYS A 97 13.56 11.73 -17.38
N THR A 98 12.75 12.25 -16.45
CA THR A 98 11.28 12.30 -16.53
C THR A 98 10.72 13.68 -16.89
N TYR A 99 11.44 14.47 -17.70
CA TYR A 99 10.89 15.72 -18.26
C TYR A 99 10.56 15.64 -19.76
N LYS A 100 10.82 14.50 -20.43
CA LYS A 100 10.59 14.40 -21.89
C LYS A 100 9.67 13.27 -22.36
N TYR A 101 9.41 12.24 -21.55
CA TYR A 101 8.51 11.14 -21.91
C TYR A 101 7.82 10.59 -20.66
N LEU A 102 6.54 10.95 -20.47
CA LEU A 102 5.70 10.50 -19.37
C LEU A 102 4.99 9.20 -19.75
N TYR A 103 5.45 8.05 -19.24
CA TYR A 103 4.57 6.89 -19.02
C TYR A 103 4.95 6.20 -17.71
N GLN A 104 3.98 5.56 -17.07
CA GLN A 104 3.93 5.27 -15.63
C GLN A 104 3.87 3.75 -15.39
N LEU A 105 4.56 3.25 -14.36
CA LEU A 105 4.51 1.84 -13.98
C LEU A 105 3.25 1.69 -13.14
N SER A 106 2.10 1.36 -13.73
CA SER A 106 0.85 1.18 -12.99
C SER A 106 0.83 -0.19 -12.30
N ILE A 107 0.31 -0.25 -11.09
CA ILE A 107 -0.31 -1.46 -10.55
C ILE A 107 -1.76 -1.02 -10.35
N ILE A 108 -2.76 -1.75 -10.84
CA ILE A 108 -4.16 -1.35 -10.65
C ILE A 108 -4.77 -2.33 -9.66
N LYS A 109 -4.91 -1.90 -8.41
CA LYS A 109 -5.58 -2.69 -7.39
C LYS A 109 -7.09 -2.45 -7.47
N TYR A 110 -7.88 -3.51 -7.62
CA TYR A 110 -9.33 -3.45 -7.41
C TYR A 110 -9.66 -4.00 -6.02
N LYS A 111 -10.24 -3.17 -5.16
CA LYS A 111 -10.81 -3.58 -3.88
C LYS A 111 -12.34 -3.57 -3.99
N LEU A 112 -13.02 -4.67 -3.61
CA LEU A 112 -14.47 -4.67 -3.38
C LEU A 112 -14.74 -4.64 -1.88
N SER A 113 -15.29 -3.53 -1.43
CA SER A 113 -16.27 -3.52 -0.34
C SER A 113 -17.15 -2.30 -0.61
N ILE A 114 -18.30 -2.53 -1.26
CA ILE A 114 -19.35 -1.54 -1.56
C ILE A 114 -18.77 -0.19 -2.05
N ILE A 115 -18.41 -0.15 -3.34
CA ILE A 115 -18.11 1.04 -4.16
C ILE A 115 -17.00 1.98 -3.60
N TYR A 116 -15.74 1.56 -3.65
CA TYR A 116 -14.59 2.48 -3.76
C TYR A 116 -13.49 1.82 -4.60
N ARG A 117 -13.16 2.39 -5.76
CA ARG A 117 -12.26 1.83 -6.78
C ARG A 117 -10.97 2.66 -6.86
N ASP A 118 -10.11 2.56 -5.85
CA ASP A 118 -8.87 3.33 -5.81
C ASP A 118 -7.77 2.68 -6.66
N LYS A 119 -7.52 3.25 -7.84
CA LYS A 119 -6.41 2.85 -8.70
C LYS A 119 -5.11 3.46 -8.15
N ILE A 120 -4.35 2.69 -7.38
CA ILE A 120 -3.08 3.16 -6.79
C ILE A 120 -1.90 2.55 -7.52
N ILE A 121 -1.08 3.42 -8.09
CA ILE A 121 0.06 3.07 -8.91
C ILE A 121 1.32 2.97 -8.04
N HIS A 122 1.93 1.78 -7.97
CA HIS A 122 3.20 1.55 -7.28
C HIS A 122 4.35 1.31 -8.27
N LYS A 123 5.53 1.79 -7.89
CA LYS A 123 6.76 1.70 -8.68
C LYS A 123 7.79 0.89 -7.92
N GLU A 124 8.50 0.03 -8.64
CA GLU A 124 9.52 -0.85 -8.07
C GLU A 124 10.72 -0.97 -9.01
N PRO A 125 11.96 -0.87 -8.50
CA PRO A 125 13.15 -1.17 -9.28
C PRO A 125 13.41 -2.68 -9.28
N LEU A 126 13.33 -3.30 -10.44
CA LEU A 126 13.68 -4.72 -10.63
C LEU A 126 14.94 -4.85 -11.47
N ASN A 127 15.86 -5.73 -11.07
CA ASN A 127 17.04 -6.05 -11.86
C ASN A 127 16.68 -7.14 -12.89
N PRO A 128 16.64 -6.82 -14.20
CA PRO A 128 16.16 -7.78 -15.19
C PRO A 128 17.08 -8.99 -15.36
N TYR A 129 18.35 -8.89 -14.95
CA TYR A 129 19.34 -9.95 -15.05
C TYR A 129 19.32 -10.94 -13.88
N SER A 130 18.68 -10.59 -12.76
CA SER A 130 18.69 -11.40 -11.54
C SER A 130 17.31 -11.87 -11.08
N ILE A 131 16.24 -11.42 -11.73
CA ILE A 131 14.88 -11.77 -11.35
C ILE A 131 14.12 -12.38 -12.52
N THR A 132 13.41 -13.48 -12.23
CA THR A 132 12.43 -14.06 -13.15
C THR A 132 11.10 -13.31 -13.08
N PHE A 133 10.26 -13.45 -14.10
CA PHE A 133 8.90 -12.90 -14.07
C PHE A 133 8.11 -13.41 -12.86
N LYS A 134 8.16 -14.72 -12.60
CA LYS A 134 7.53 -15.36 -11.45
C LYS A 134 8.01 -14.79 -10.10
N GLN A 135 9.32 -14.60 -9.94
CA GLN A 135 9.87 -13.97 -8.74
C GLN A 135 9.42 -12.51 -8.60
N GLY A 136 9.34 -11.75 -9.70
CA GLY A 136 8.80 -10.40 -9.71
C GLY A 136 7.34 -10.34 -9.26
N ILE A 137 6.50 -11.23 -9.82
CA ILE A 137 5.08 -11.36 -9.45
C ILE A 137 4.92 -11.74 -7.97
N GLN A 138 5.73 -12.67 -7.47
CA GLN A 138 5.74 -13.04 -6.05
C GLN A 138 6.18 -11.87 -5.16
N HIS A 139 7.19 -11.11 -5.56
CA HIS A 139 7.63 -9.91 -4.84
C HIS A 139 6.49 -8.89 -4.67
N PHE A 140 5.72 -8.65 -5.73
CA PHE A 140 4.55 -7.75 -5.66
C PHE A 140 3.44 -8.31 -4.77
N LYS A 141 3.19 -9.62 -4.82
CA LYS A 141 2.24 -10.30 -3.93
C LYS A 141 2.57 -10.07 -2.47
N ASP A 142 3.84 -10.28 -2.09
CA ASP A 142 4.30 -10.13 -0.70
C ASP A 142 4.14 -8.68 -0.22
N LYS A 143 4.48 -7.68 -1.06
CA LYS A 143 4.27 -6.27 -0.73
C LYS A 143 2.79 -5.90 -0.57
N LEU A 144 1.93 -6.40 -1.47
CA LEU A 144 0.50 -6.16 -1.39
C LEU A 144 -0.11 -6.77 -0.12
N GLN A 145 0.32 -7.97 0.28
CA GLN A 145 -0.06 -8.59 1.55
C GLN A 145 0.31 -7.72 2.76
N ILE A 146 1.55 -7.22 2.81
CA ILE A 146 2.01 -6.33 3.89
C ILE A 146 1.13 -5.08 3.94
N ARG A 147 0.79 -4.51 2.77
CA ARG A 147 -0.05 -3.32 2.67
C ARG A 147 -1.50 -3.56 3.13
N ASP A 148 -2.16 -4.63 2.67
CA ASP A 148 -3.54 -4.92 3.08
C ASP A 148 -3.64 -5.35 4.54
N HIS A 149 -2.65 -6.08 5.04
CA HIS A 149 -2.56 -6.37 6.46
C HIS A 149 -2.39 -5.09 7.28
N PHE A 150 -1.68 -4.08 6.74
CA PHE A 150 -1.61 -2.79 7.39
C PHE A 150 -2.98 -2.10 7.44
N MET A 151 -3.66 -1.99 6.30
CA MET A 151 -4.90 -1.22 6.21
C MET A 151 -6.09 -1.88 6.89
N PHE A 152 -6.27 -3.17 6.65
CA PHE A 152 -7.51 -3.88 6.97
C PHE A 152 -7.29 -5.07 7.90
N GLY A 153 -6.04 -5.39 8.25
CA GLY A 153 -5.72 -6.64 8.95
C GLY A 153 -5.97 -7.88 8.10
N ALA A 154 -6.10 -7.71 6.77
CA ALA A 154 -6.35 -8.75 5.80
C ALA A 154 -5.05 -9.47 5.41
N ASP A 155 -4.97 -10.76 5.69
CA ASP A 155 -3.81 -11.63 5.44
C ASP A 155 -4.16 -12.86 4.61
N GLU A 156 -5.44 -13.15 4.37
CA GLU A 156 -5.87 -14.27 3.55
C GLU A 156 -6.03 -13.84 2.10
N LEU A 157 -5.16 -14.33 1.21
CA LEU A 157 -5.25 -14.04 -0.22
C LEU A 157 -6.35 -14.89 -0.87
N ILE A 158 -7.34 -14.25 -1.47
CA ILE A 158 -8.41 -14.91 -2.23
C ILE A 158 -7.99 -15.10 -3.69
N LEU A 159 -7.53 -14.03 -4.34
CA LEU A 159 -7.20 -14.02 -5.77
C LEU A 159 -6.01 -13.12 -6.02
N PHE A 160 -5.05 -13.62 -6.78
CA PHE A 160 -3.90 -12.87 -7.26
C PHE A 160 -3.63 -13.22 -8.72
N GLU A 161 -3.89 -12.27 -9.62
CA GLU A 161 -3.85 -12.51 -11.05
C GLU A 161 -3.20 -11.34 -11.78
N CYS A 162 -2.35 -11.64 -12.76
CA CYS A 162 -1.74 -10.64 -13.64
C CYS A 162 -2.52 -10.61 -14.97
N GLU A 163 -3.04 -9.44 -15.33
CA GLU A 163 -3.76 -9.22 -16.59
C GLU A 163 -2.75 -8.95 -17.72
N PHE A 164 -2.22 -10.04 -18.29
CA PHE A 164 -1.15 -10.02 -19.29
C PHE A 164 -1.46 -9.16 -20.54
N ASP A 165 -2.72 -9.12 -20.94
CA ASP A 165 -3.23 -8.34 -22.07
C ASP A 165 -3.17 -6.82 -21.84
N LYS A 166 -3.17 -6.39 -20.56
CA LYS A 166 -3.09 -4.98 -20.19
C LYS A 166 -1.68 -4.54 -19.77
N CYS A 167 -0.78 -5.50 -19.57
CA CYS A 167 0.64 -5.22 -19.32
C CYS A 167 1.28 -4.50 -20.52
N LYS A 168 2.23 -3.59 -20.24
CA LYS A 168 2.96 -2.85 -21.27
C LYS A 168 4.47 -2.97 -21.04
N PRO A 169 5.25 -3.48 -22.02
CA PRO A 169 4.78 -4.14 -23.23
C PRO A 169 4.04 -5.44 -22.92
N ALA A 170 3.19 -5.88 -23.85
CA ALA A 170 2.38 -7.07 -23.69
C ALA A 170 3.28 -8.29 -23.44
N ILE A 171 2.88 -9.12 -22.48
CA ILE A 171 3.59 -10.33 -22.08
C ILE A 171 2.76 -11.52 -22.54
N SER A 172 3.40 -12.57 -23.04
CA SER A 172 2.67 -13.78 -23.42
C SER A 172 2.12 -14.49 -22.17
N PRO A 173 0.84 -14.91 -22.13
CA PRO A 173 0.27 -15.63 -20.99
C PRO A 173 1.02 -16.94 -20.66
N LYS A 174 1.68 -17.54 -21.66
CA LYS A 174 2.50 -18.75 -21.51
C LYS A 174 3.71 -18.57 -20.59
N MET A 175 4.03 -17.33 -20.19
CA MET A 175 5.18 -17.01 -19.35
C MET A 175 4.92 -17.20 -17.85
N ASN A 176 3.67 -17.41 -17.41
CA ASN A 176 3.37 -17.53 -15.98
C ASN A 176 4.00 -18.78 -15.32
N ASP A 177 4.10 -19.87 -16.08
CA ASP A 177 4.62 -21.15 -15.59
C ASP A 177 6.13 -21.35 -15.81
N LEU A 178 6.77 -20.41 -16.51
CA LEU A 178 8.18 -20.53 -16.88
C LEU A 178 9.03 -19.60 -16.01
N ASP A 179 10.13 -20.13 -15.47
CA ASP A 179 11.16 -19.38 -14.74
C ASP A 179 12.02 -18.55 -15.72
N VAL A 180 11.39 -17.72 -16.54
CA VAL A 180 12.05 -16.85 -17.53
C VAL A 180 12.54 -15.58 -16.84
N LEU A 181 13.81 -15.23 -17.07
CA LEU A 181 14.38 -13.97 -16.62
C LEU A 181 13.69 -12.79 -17.30
N LEU A 182 13.51 -11.68 -16.57
CA LEU A 182 12.97 -10.45 -17.17
C LEU A 182 13.85 -9.95 -18.33
N HIS A 183 15.17 -10.21 -18.26
CA HIS A 183 16.09 -9.97 -19.38
C HIS A 183 15.60 -10.61 -20.67
N ASP A 184 15.24 -11.90 -20.64
CA ASP A 184 14.85 -12.62 -21.85
C ASP A 184 13.51 -12.15 -22.42
N ILE A 185 12.63 -11.63 -21.56
CA ILE A 185 11.34 -11.05 -21.96
C ILE A 185 11.55 -9.69 -22.64
N TYR A 186 12.46 -8.88 -22.11
CA TYR A 186 12.52 -7.45 -22.45
C TYR A 186 13.77 -6.98 -23.21
N LYS A 187 14.76 -7.86 -23.43
CA LYS A 187 16.05 -7.50 -24.09
C LYS A 187 15.93 -6.86 -25.47
N HIS A 188 14.80 -7.08 -26.17
CA HIS A 188 14.58 -6.55 -27.51
C HIS A 188 13.89 -5.17 -27.53
N LEU A 189 13.56 -4.61 -26.36
CA LEU A 189 12.92 -3.31 -26.28
C LEU A 189 13.92 -2.16 -26.46
N PRO A 190 13.50 -1.05 -27.09
CA PRO A 190 14.30 0.16 -27.14
C PRO A 190 14.71 0.62 -25.73
N HIS A 191 15.95 1.09 -25.60
CA HIS A 191 16.52 1.59 -24.34
C HIS A 191 16.73 0.55 -23.24
N TYR A 192 16.61 -0.75 -23.54
CA TYR A 192 17.03 -1.83 -22.63
C TYR A 192 18.50 -1.65 -22.22
N PRO A 193 18.86 -1.85 -20.93
CA PRO A 193 18.03 -2.38 -19.84
C PRO A 193 17.32 -1.32 -18.99
N ILE A 194 17.49 -0.02 -19.25
CA ILE A 194 16.78 1.05 -18.54
C ILE A 194 15.44 1.30 -19.24
N ILE A 195 14.51 0.39 -19.03
CA ILE A 195 13.16 0.45 -19.57
C ILE A 195 12.15 0.57 -18.45
N GLN A 196 10.97 1.02 -18.83
CA GLN A 196 9.82 1.02 -17.95
C GLN A 196 8.81 0.02 -18.48
N VAL A 197 8.41 -0.89 -17.61
CA VAL A 197 7.36 -1.88 -17.87
C VAL A 197 6.15 -1.56 -17.00
N HIS A 198 5.00 -2.09 -17.34
CA HIS A 198 3.76 -1.92 -16.58
C HIS A 198 3.11 -3.29 -16.46
N TRP A 199 2.88 -3.74 -15.23
CA TRP A 199 2.16 -4.97 -14.94
C TRP A 199 0.83 -4.64 -14.29
N GLU A 200 -0.29 -5.07 -14.87
CA GLU A 200 -1.62 -4.93 -14.24
C GLU A 200 -1.89 -6.18 -13.40
N ILE A 201 -2.03 -6.01 -12.08
CA ILE A 201 -2.16 -7.11 -11.13
C ILE A 201 -3.38 -6.87 -10.26
N ASN A 202 -4.30 -7.84 -10.27
CA ASN A 202 -5.46 -7.90 -9.41
C ASN A 202 -5.12 -8.69 -8.15
N GLY A 203 -5.30 -8.07 -6.98
CA GLY A 203 -5.04 -8.71 -5.68
C GLY A 203 -6.24 -8.52 -4.74
N TRP A 204 -6.79 -9.63 -4.27
CA TRP A 204 -7.97 -9.70 -3.42
C TRP A 204 -7.63 -10.38 -2.11
N PHE A 205 -7.90 -9.70 -1.00
CA PHE A 205 -7.58 -10.18 0.34
C PHE A 205 -8.80 -10.15 1.24
N MET A 206 -8.86 -11.11 2.15
CA MET A 206 -9.89 -11.25 3.16
C MET A 206 -9.30 -11.07 4.55
N VAL A 207 -10.12 -10.51 5.45
CA VAL A 207 -9.83 -10.51 6.88
C VAL A 207 -10.29 -11.85 7.46
N PRO A 208 -9.40 -12.64 8.08
CA PRO A 208 -9.79 -13.90 8.70
C PRO A 208 -10.84 -13.67 9.77
N TYR A 209 -11.81 -14.57 9.86
CA TYR A 209 -12.92 -14.47 10.80
C TYR A 209 -12.46 -14.28 12.26
N LYS A 210 -11.35 -14.92 12.66
CA LYS A 210 -10.72 -14.78 13.99
C LYS A 210 -10.32 -13.35 14.37
N ARG A 211 -10.18 -12.43 13.40
CA ARG A 211 -9.87 -11.01 13.61
C ARG A 211 -11.06 -10.10 13.36
N THR A 212 -12.22 -10.66 13.01
CA THR A 212 -13.46 -9.90 12.88
C THR A 212 -14.14 -9.81 14.24
N THR A 213 -14.65 -8.64 14.60
CA THR A 213 -15.50 -8.47 15.77
C THR A 213 -16.93 -8.75 15.37
N GLY A 214 -17.48 -9.86 15.86
CA GLY A 214 -18.91 -10.13 15.74
C GLY A 214 -19.69 -9.02 16.44
N ILE A 215 -20.48 -8.25 15.69
CA ILE A 215 -21.47 -7.35 16.28
C ILE A 215 -22.66 -8.23 16.66
N GLU A 216 -22.53 -9.00 17.73
CA GLU A 216 -23.70 -9.59 18.38
C GLU A 216 -24.56 -8.43 18.88
N LYS A 217 -25.87 -8.51 18.61
CA LYS A 217 -26.88 -7.48 18.91
C LYS A 217 -27.17 -7.44 20.42
N ASN A 218 -26.15 -7.29 21.25
CA ASN A 218 -26.29 -7.23 22.69
C ASN A 218 -26.76 -5.80 23.07
N TYR A 219 -28.05 -5.70 23.36
CA TYR A 219 -28.77 -4.56 23.98
C TYR A 219 -29.02 -3.34 23.08
N LEU A 220 -29.87 -3.49 22.07
CA LEU A 220 -30.87 -2.43 21.86
C LEU A 220 -31.81 -2.44 23.08
N PRO A 221 -32.15 -1.30 23.70
CA PRO A 221 -33.17 -1.28 24.74
C PRO A 221 -34.49 -1.81 24.17
N LYS A 222 -34.83 -3.05 24.50
CA LYS A 222 -36.19 -3.58 24.41
C LYS A 222 -37.02 -2.76 25.39
N ASN A 223 -37.64 -1.67 24.95
CA ASN A 223 -38.79 -1.05 25.63
C ASN A 223 -39.50 -0.10 24.67
N ILE A 224 -40.20 -0.69 23.69
CA ILE A 224 -41.50 -0.19 23.26
C ILE A 224 -42.44 -1.38 23.48
N PRO A 225 -43.50 -1.26 24.31
CA PRO A 225 -44.36 -2.38 24.65
C PRO A 225 -45.23 -2.72 23.44
N PHE A 226 -44.86 -3.77 22.71
CA PHE A 226 -45.78 -4.44 21.82
C PHE A 226 -46.35 -5.64 22.56
N GLN A 227 -47.68 -5.66 22.63
CA GLN A 227 -48.50 -6.64 23.33
C GLN A 227 -48.14 -8.08 22.95
N ASP A 228 -48.26 -8.93 23.97
CA ASP A 228 -47.97 -10.35 24.04
C ASP A 228 -48.30 -11.15 22.77
N ILE A 229 -47.26 -11.71 22.15
CA ILE A 229 -47.39 -12.93 21.36
C ILE A 229 -46.41 -13.95 21.95
N ILE A 230 -46.98 -14.97 22.58
CA ILE A 230 -46.33 -16.09 23.23
C ILE A 230 -45.44 -16.82 22.20
N ILE A 231 -44.13 -16.88 22.49
CA ILE A 231 -43.15 -17.62 21.68
C ILE A 231 -43.22 -19.09 22.09
N SER A 232 -43.68 -19.97 21.19
CA SER A 232 -43.42 -21.41 21.30
C SER A 232 -41.99 -21.68 20.83
N SER A 233 -41.08 -21.98 21.76
CA SER A 233 -39.68 -22.32 21.46
C SER A 233 -39.56 -23.77 21.00
N ASN A 234 -39.58 -24.04 19.69
CA ASN A 234 -39.17 -25.33 19.10
C ASN A 234 -38.99 -25.25 17.56
N GLN A 235 -38.24 -24.27 17.05
CA GLN A 235 -37.81 -24.31 15.64
C GLN A 235 -36.30 -24.20 15.53
N GLU A 236 -35.68 -25.25 15.00
CA GLU A 236 -34.28 -25.27 14.56
C GLU A 236 -34.02 -24.08 13.63
N THR A 237 -33.05 -23.24 13.97
CA THR A 237 -32.70 -22.08 13.16
C THR A 237 -32.00 -22.54 11.88
N LYS A 238 -32.72 -22.46 10.76
CA LYS A 238 -32.21 -22.70 9.41
C LYS A 238 -31.11 -21.67 9.10
N PHE A 239 -29.88 -22.13 8.88
CA PHE A 239 -28.77 -21.28 8.45
C PHE A 239 -29.13 -20.59 7.12
N ASN A 240 -29.15 -19.26 7.10
CA ASN A 240 -29.45 -18.46 5.91
C ASN A 240 -28.13 -17.95 5.30
N PRO A 241 -27.72 -18.39 4.11
CA PRO A 241 -26.37 -18.15 3.56
C PRO A 241 -26.20 -16.80 2.85
N LEU A 242 -27.18 -15.89 2.91
CA LEU A 242 -27.07 -14.58 2.27
C LEU A 242 -26.60 -13.51 3.26
N PRO A 243 -25.57 -12.70 2.94
CA PRO A 243 -25.16 -11.61 3.80
C PRO A 243 -26.25 -10.55 3.78
N TYR A 244 -26.72 -10.23 5.00
CA TYR A 244 -27.62 -9.16 5.41
C TYR A 244 -27.87 -8.04 4.39
N GLU A 245 -29.14 -7.72 4.21
CA GLU A 245 -29.63 -6.48 3.60
C GLU A 245 -28.99 -5.28 4.32
N CYS A 246 -28.01 -4.65 3.66
CA CYS A 246 -27.24 -3.54 4.20
C CYS A 246 -28.16 -2.33 4.34
N ASP A 247 -28.51 -1.97 5.56
CA ASP A 247 -29.38 -0.84 5.86
C ASP A 247 -28.60 0.48 5.67
N LEU A 248 -28.44 0.88 4.41
CA LEU A 248 -27.68 2.06 3.95
C LEU A 248 -28.07 3.35 4.68
N HIS A 249 -29.31 3.44 5.15
CA HIS A 249 -29.78 4.57 5.93
C HIS A 249 -29.05 4.70 7.28
N LYS A 250 -28.71 3.60 7.93
CA LYS A 250 -27.99 3.62 9.22
C LYS A 250 -26.52 4.05 9.06
N LEU A 251 -25.86 3.60 8.00
CA LEU A 251 -24.50 4.04 7.68
C LEU A 251 -24.44 5.53 7.37
N LYS A 252 -25.44 6.05 6.64
CA LYS A 252 -25.55 7.48 6.35
C LYS A 252 -25.72 8.32 7.61
N ILE A 253 -26.55 7.89 8.56
CA ILE A 253 -26.73 8.57 9.85
C ILE A 253 -25.42 8.63 10.66
N ILE A 254 -24.65 7.53 10.68
CA ILE A 254 -23.34 7.50 11.37
C ILE A 254 -22.36 8.48 10.70
N GLN A 255 -22.29 8.46 9.37
CA GLN A 255 -21.40 9.36 8.63
C GLN A 255 -21.77 10.84 8.82
N ASP A 256 -23.07 11.16 8.78
CA ASP A 256 -23.56 12.52 9.01
C ASP A 256 -23.27 12.98 10.46
N THR A 257 -23.33 12.06 11.44
CA THR A 257 -23.00 12.35 12.85
C THR A 257 -21.50 12.57 13.07
N VAL A 258 -20.64 11.86 12.33
CA VAL A 258 -19.17 12.04 12.41
C VAL A 258 -18.76 13.35 11.73
N ASN A 259 -19.35 13.66 10.57
CA ASN A 259 -19.06 14.88 9.81
C ASN A 259 -19.52 16.16 10.55
N THR A 260 -20.63 16.10 11.28
CA THR A 260 -21.13 17.24 12.07
C THR A 260 -20.28 17.54 13.32
N LYS A 261 -19.53 16.56 13.85
CA LYS A 261 -18.57 16.77 14.95
C LYS A 261 -17.20 17.27 14.48
N LEU A 262 -16.94 17.24 13.18
CA LEU A 262 -15.67 17.66 12.60
C LEU A 262 -15.75 19.13 12.12
N THR A 263 -16.12 20.04 13.03
CA THR A 263 -15.86 21.47 12.83
C THR A 263 -14.35 21.68 12.83
N ARG A 264 -13.76 21.72 11.64
CA ARG A 264 -12.35 22.04 11.39
C ARG A 264 -12.06 23.47 11.87
N ASN A 265 -11.68 23.63 13.13
CA ASN A 265 -10.85 24.75 13.55
C ASN A 265 -9.42 24.47 13.10
N ASN A 266 -9.13 24.73 11.82
CA ASN A 266 -7.78 24.65 11.28
C ASN A 266 -7.19 26.07 11.26
N GLU A 267 -6.48 26.45 12.32
CA GLU A 267 -5.76 27.74 12.38
C GLU A 267 -4.73 27.88 11.24
N LEU A 268 -4.23 26.76 10.71
CA LEU A 268 -3.37 26.68 9.53
C LEU A 268 -3.99 27.21 8.24
N GLN A 269 -5.33 27.25 8.14
CA GLN A 269 -6.01 27.79 6.96
C GLN A 269 -5.96 29.33 6.93
N LYS A 270 -5.79 29.99 8.10
CA LYS A 270 -5.61 31.46 8.17
C LYS A 270 -4.19 31.91 7.82
N LEU A 271 -3.20 31.02 7.89
CA LEU A 271 -1.79 31.33 7.65
C LEU A 271 -1.37 31.25 6.17
N LEU A 272 -2.19 30.65 5.30
CA LEU A 272 -1.85 30.39 3.89
C LEU A 272 -2.78 31.11 2.91
N HIS A 273 -3.49 32.14 3.36
CA HIS A 273 -4.16 33.10 2.48
C HIS A 273 -3.20 34.27 2.20
N GLU A 274 -2.50 34.18 1.08
CA GLU A 274 -2.37 35.32 0.16
C GLU A 274 -3.50 35.24 -0.86
#